data_AF-A0A1B0GMB3-F1
#
_entry.id   AF-A0A1B0GMB3-F1
#
_cell.length_a   1.000
_cell.length_b   1.000
_cell.length_c   1.000
_cell.angle_alpha   90.00
_cell.angle_beta   90.00
_cell.angle_gamma   90.00
#
_symmetry.space_group_name_H-M   'P 1'
#
loop_
_entity.id
_entity.type
_entity.pdbx_description
1 polymer ?
#
loop_
_entity_poly.entity_id
_entity_poly.type
_entity_poly.pdbx_seq_one_letter_code
_entity_poly.pdbx_strand_id
1 'polypeptide(L)'
;MYSGNAATLRRIDVLTRILRGKPDKSASRCLSGINKVTIDGVSKDIKPSPNPEYIPRQYLRQDAEGYLDVSQTILHHMRWMLQKDNLGQDIFLLGRPGPLRRNVAMQFIELTQRELEYVSLSRDTTESDLKQRREIEAGTAKYHDQSAVRAAIHGRVLVIEGVEKAERNVLPVLNNLLENREMNLEDGRLLIPAERYDKLLEQYGTEELTRWGLVRVSEDFRVIALGLPVPKYRGAPLDPPLRSRFQARDVTNLSYQ
;
A
#
# COMPACT_ATOMS: atom_id res chain seq x y z
N MET A 1 34.51 -30.37 -25.52
CA MET A 1 33.07 -30.23 -25.84
C MET A 1 32.55 -29.02 -25.10
N TYR A 2 32.14 -27.98 -25.81
CA TYR A 2 31.83 -26.67 -25.23
C TYR A 2 30.53 -26.70 -24.40
N SER A 3 30.65 -26.27 -23.15
CA SER A 3 29.55 -25.97 -22.23
C SER A 3 28.69 -24.85 -22.81
N GLY A 4 27.52 -25.21 -23.34
CA GLY A 4 26.55 -24.25 -23.84
C GLY A 4 25.88 -23.51 -22.68
N ASN A 5 25.97 -22.18 -22.68
CA ASN A 5 25.36 -21.29 -21.70
C ASN A 5 23.85 -21.58 -21.57
N ALA A 6 23.42 -22.11 -20.42
CA ALA A 6 22.04 -22.56 -20.18
C ALA A 6 20.98 -21.46 -20.38
N ALA A 7 21.37 -20.18 -20.30
CA ALA A 7 20.50 -19.04 -20.59
C ALA A 7 20.22 -18.89 -22.10
N THR A 8 21.19 -19.21 -22.95
CA THR A 8 21.07 -19.11 -24.40
C THR A 8 20.21 -20.23 -24.96
N LEU A 9 20.34 -21.45 -24.42
CA LEU A 9 19.50 -22.60 -24.78
C LEU A 9 18.03 -22.35 -24.42
N ARG A 10 17.76 -21.78 -23.23
CA ARG A 10 16.38 -21.39 -22.84
C ARG A 10 15.77 -20.34 -23.75
N ARG A 11 16.56 -19.38 -24.25
CA ARG A 11 16.08 -18.36 -25.19
C ARG A 11 15.73 -18.95 -26.55
N ILE A 12 16.53 -19.91 -27.03
CA ILE A 12 16.27 -20.62 -28.29
C ILE A 12 15.01 -21.48 -28.19
N ASP A 13 14.81 -22.18 -27.07
CA ASP A 13 13.58 -22.97 -26.85
C ASP A 13 12.32 -22.10 -26.84
N VAL A 14 12.37 -20.93 -26.19
CA VAL A 14 11.25 -19.97 -26.18
C VAL A 14 10.96 -19.46 -27.59
N LEU A 15 11.99 -19.12 -28.36
CA LEU A 15 11.86 -18.59 -29.73
C LEU A 15 11.32 -19.66 -30.70
N THR A 16 11.77 -20.91 -30.56
CA THR A 16 11.27 -22.06 -31.33
C THR A 16 9.82 -22.41 -30.95
N ARG A 17 9.42 -22.15 -29.71
CA ARG A 17 8.05 -22.36 -29.20
C ARG A 17 7.07 -21.27 -29.69
N ILE A 18 7.53 -20.02 -29.80
CA ILE A 18 6.77 -18.89 -30.39
C ILE A 18 6.53 -19.12 -31.88
N LEU A 19 7.55 -19.56 -32.63
CA LEU A 19 7.44 -19.81 -34.08
C LEU A 19 6.57 -21.03 -34.43
N ARG A 20 6.34 -21.95 -33.49
CA ARG A 20 5.50 -23.15 -33.70
C ARG A 20 4.02 -22.96 -33.33
N GLY A 21 3.57 -21.73 -33.07
CA GLY A 21 2.15 -21.39 -32.99
C GLY A 21 1.35 -22.06 -31.86
N LYS A 22 2.01 -22.68 -30.86
CA LYS A 22 1.35 -23.13 -29.63
C LYS A 22 1.47 -22.02 -28.57
N PRO A 23 0.38 -21.30 -28.23
CA PRO A 23 0.42 -20.38 -27.11
C PRO A 23 0.66 -21.20 -25.84
N ASP A 24 1.84 -21.03 -25.25
CA ASP A 24 2.17 -21.63 -23.97
C ASP A 24 1.30 -20.94 -22.90
N LYS A 25 0.23 -21.63 -22.46
CA LYS A 25 -0.67 -21.21 -21.39
C LYS A 25 -0.01 -21.33 -20.00
N SER A 26 1.18 -20.76 -19.87
CA SER A 26 1.81 -20.42 -18.58
C SER A 26 1.71 -18.91 -18.32
N ALA A 27 0.60 -18.30 -18.72
CA ALA A 27 0.18 -17.02 -18.16
C ALA A 27 0.10 -17.19 -16.64
N SER A 28 0.81 -16.36 -15.87
CA SER A 28 0.63 -16.28 -14.43
C SER A 28 -0.86 -16.04 -14.18
N ARG A 29 -1.60 -17.08 -13.78
CA ARG A 29 -3.05 -17.01 -13.64
C ARG A 29 -3.34 -16.27 -12.35
N CYS A 30 -4.04 -15.15 -12.43
CA CYS A 30 -4.71 -14.58 -11.27
C CYS A 30 -6.06 -15.30 -11.15
N LEU A 31 -6.19 -16.16 -10.14
CA LEU A 31 -7.48 -16.76 -9.78
C LEU A 31 -8.02 -15.94 -8.61
N SER A 32 -9.03 -15.12 -8.88
CA SER A 32 -9.83 -14.47 -7.85
C SER A 32 -11.02 -15.37 -7.56
N GLY A 33 -10.93 -16.19 -6.51
CA GLY A 33 -12.12 -16.79 -5.89
C GLY A 33 -12.82 -15.74 -5.03
N ILE A 34 -14.12 -15.92 -4.78
CA ILE A 34 -14.98 -14.96 -4.05
C ILE A 34 -14.32 -14.47 -2.74
N ASN A 35 -13.56 -15.36 -2.06
CA ASN A 35 -12.90 -15.05 -0.79
C ASN A 35 -11.36 -15.24 -0.81
N LYS A 36 -10.75 -15.48 -1.97
CA LYS A 36 -9.31 -15.79 -2.03
C LYS A 36 -8.68 -15.32 -3.33
N VAL A 37 -7.61 -14.54 -3.21
CA VAL A 37 -6.78 -14.12 -4.34
C VAL A 37 -5.54 -14.96 -4.40
N THR A 38 -5.27 -15.53 -5.57
CA THR A 38 -4.03 -16.26 -5.84
C THR A 38 -3.34 -15.66 -7.05
N ILE A 39 -2.07 -15.25 -6.87
CA ILE A 39 -1.20 -14.79 -7.95
C ILE A 39 0.08 -15.64 -7.91
N ASP A 40 0.26 -16.50 -8.92
CA ASP A 40 1.50 -17.25 -9.14
C ASP A 40 2.03 -17.96 -7.86
N GLY A 41 1.14 -18.73 -7.22
CA GLY A 41 1.42 -19.51 -6.01
C GLY A 41 1.31 -18.74 -4.70
N VAL A 42 1.24 -17.41 -4.71
CA VAL A 42 1.01 -16.59 -3.52
C VAL A 42 -0.49 -16.40 -3.33
N SER A 43 -1.00 -16.78 -2.17
CA SER A 43 -2.42 -16.68 -1.86
C SER A 43 -2.66 -15.75 -0.68
N LYS A 44 -3.81 -15.08 -0.68
CA LYS A 44 -4.33 -14.33 0.47
C LYS A 44 -5.84 -14.51 0.56
N ASP A 45 -6.34 -14.75 1.76
CA ASP A 45 -7.76 -14.78 2.03
C ASP A 45 -8.29 -13.34 2.16
N ILE A 46 -9.37 -13.05 1.44
CA ILE A 46 -10.02 -11.74 1.43
C ILE A 46 -11.02 -11.70 2.57
N LYS A 47 -10.90 -10.66 3.41
CA LYS A 47 -11.92 -10.29 4.39
C LYS A 47 -12.93 -9.35 3.72
N PRO A 48 -14.25 -9.58 3.85
CA PRO A 48 -15.24 -8.62 3.37
C PRO A 48 -15.09 -7.30 4.11
N SER A 49 -15.04 -6.20 3.36
CA SER A 49 -14.91 -4.86 3.91
C SER A 49 -16.25 -4.35 4.44
N PRO A 50 -16.30 -3.67 5.60
CA PRO A 50 -17.54 -3.11 6.13
C PRO A 50 -18.08 -1.96 5.26
N ASN A 51 -17.20 -1.14 4.67
CA ASN A 51 -17.57 0.02 3.86
C ASN A 51 -17.05 -0.14 2.41
N PRO A 52 -17.81 -0.80 1.52
CA PRO A 52 -17.38 -1.07 0.15
C PRO A 52 -17.26 0.17 -0.75
N GLU A 53 -17.69 1.34 -0.28
CA GLU A 53 -17.52 2.64 -0.94
C GLU A 53 -16.09 3.19 -0.84
N TYR A 54 -15.30 2.72 0.13
CA TYR A 54 -13.88 3.10 0.27
C TYR A 54 -12.96 2.18 -0.53
N ILE A 55 -13.49 1.19 -1.23
CA ILE A 55 -12.70 0.32 -2.12
C ILE A 55 -12.63 1.00 -3.49
N PRO A 56 -11.43 1.19 -4.08
CA PRO A 56 -11.30 1.69 -5.44
C PRO A 56 -11.98 0.73 -6.42
N ARG A 57 -12.71 1.28 -7.41
CA ARG A 57 -13.42 0.51 -8.44
C ARG A 57 -12.94 0.87 -9.83
N GLN A 58 -13.12 -0.04 -10.77
CA GLN A 58 -12.86 0.15 -12.20
C GLN A 58 -11.38 0.28 -12.57
N TYR A 59 -10.46 -0.15 -11.70
CA TYR A 59 -9.04 -0.22 -12.02
C TYR A 59 -8.65 -1.57 -12.60
N LEU A 60 -9.35 -2.63 -12.20
CA LEU A 60 -9.29 -3.97 -12.78
C LEU A 60 -10.32 -4.10 -13.90
N ARG A 61 -9.86 -4.45 -15.09
CA ARG A 61 -10.73 -4.76 -16.23
C ARG A 61 -10.80 -6.27 -16.39
N GLN A 62 -11.97 -6.76 -16.75
CA GLN A 62 -12.17 -8.14 -17.15
C GLN A 62 -12.30 -8.21 -18.68
N ASP A 63 -11.69 -9.22 -19.28
CA ASP A 63 -11.89 -9.56 -20.69
C ASP A 63 -13.27 -10.20 -20.92
N ALA A 64 -13.61 -10.47 -22.19
CA ALA A 64 -14.90 -11.04 -22.56
C ALA A 64 -15.12 -12.44 -21.95
N GLU A 65 -14.04 -13.12 -21.57
CA GLU A 65 -14.01 -14.44 -20.97
C GLU A 65 -14.00 -14.41 -19.43
N GLY A 66 -14.02 -13.21 -18.82
CA GLY A 66 -14.09 -13.01 -17.37
C GLY A 66 -12.75 -13.10 -16.63
N TYR A 67 -11.62 -13.16 -17.36
CA TYR A 67 -10.28 -13.08 -16.78
C TYR A 67 -9.84 -11.63 -16.64
N LEU A 68 -8.90 -11.37 -15.73
CA LEU A 68 -8.33 -10.04 -15.54
C LEU A 68 -7.44 -9.66 -16.73
N ASP A 69 -7.82 -8.59 -17.43
CA ASP A 69 -7.04 -7.96 -18.50
C ASP A 69 -5.91 -7.12 -17.88
N VAL A 70 -4.87 -7.82 -17.41
CA VAL A 70 -3.72 -7.21 -16.74
C VAL A 70 -2.42 -7.75 -17.33
N SER A 71 -1.51 -6.85 -17.67
CA SER A 71 -0.17 -7.21 -18.15
C SER A 71 0.58 -8.10 -17.14
N GLN A 72 1.35 -9.07 -17.64
CA GLN A 72 2.19 -9.95 -16.82
C GLN A 72 3.17 -9.16 -15.94
N THR A 73 3.65 -8.00 -16.39
CA THR A 73 4.51 -7.12 -15.58
C THR A 73 3.78 -6.58 -14.35
N ILE A 74 2.53 -6.16 -14.52
CA ILE A 74 1.70 -5.66 -13.43
C ILE A 74 1.38 -6.79 -12.46
N LEU A 75 1.03 -7.99 -12.96
CA LEU A 75 0.81 -9.16 -12.12
C LEU A 75 2.05 -9.53 -11.30
N HIS A 76 3.24 -9.39 -11.87
CA HIS A 76 4.49 -9.61 -11.13
C HIS A 76 4.70 -8.59 -10.01
N HIS A 77 4.34 -7.32 -10.23
CA HIS A 77 4.34 -6.31 -9.16
C HIS A 77 3.30 -6.63 -8.09
N MET A 78 2.06 -6.97 -8.47
CA MET A 78 0.99 -7.33 -7.53
C MET A 78 1.32 -8.58 -6.72
N ARG A 79 1.93 -9.60 -7.33
CA ARG A 79 2.42 -10.80 -6.64
C ARG A 79 3.39 -10.42 -5.52
N TRP A 80 4.36 -9.55 -5.84
CA TRP A 80 5.32 -9.06 -4.86
C TRP A 80 4.62 -8.23 -3.76
N MET A 81 3.68 -7.37 -4.12
CA MET A 81 2.87 -6.62 -3.15
C MET A 81 2.08 -7.55 -2.22
N LEU A 82 1.48 -8.61 -2.77
CA LEU A 82 0.74 -9.62 -2.01
C LEU A 82 1.65 -10.36 -1.02
N GLN A 83 2.87 -10.70 -1.43
CA GLN A 83 3.87 -11.29 -0.53
C GLN A 83 4.21 -10.35 0.63
N LYS A 84 4.40 -9.06 0.35
CA LYS A 84 4.75 -8.07 1.38
C LYS A 84 3.61 -7.77 2.34
N ASP A 85 2.40 -7.69 1.80
CA ASP A 85 1.17 -7.50 2.58
C ASP A 85 0.90 -8.70 3.50
N ASN A 86 1.14 -9.94 3.04
CA ASN A 86 1.06 -11.14 3.90
C ASN A 86 2.10 -11.14 5.03
N LEU A 87 3.24 -10.47 4.85
CA LEU A 87 4.27 -10.31 5.88
C LEU A 87 4.00 -9.10 6.80
N GLY A 88 2.90 -8.36 6.59
CA GLY A 88 2.61 -7.14 7.35
C GLY A 88 3.62 -6.01 7.11
N GLN A 89 4.26 -5.98 5.93
CA GLN A 89 5.28 -4.99 5.58
C GLN A 89 4.68 -3.84 4.77
N ASP A 90 5.08 -2.61 5.08
CA ASP A 90 4.69 -1.44 4.28
C ASP A 90 5.47 -1.38 2.97
N ILE A 91 4.78 -0.90 1.92
CA ILE A 91 5.25 -0.97 0.54
C ILE A 91 5.62 0.44 0.05
N PHE A 92 6.69 0.54 -0.72
CA PHE A 92 7.07 1.75 -1.44
C PHE A 92 7.25 1.49 -2.94
N LEU A 93 6.34 2.03 -3.75
CA LEU A 93 6.40 1.93 -5.21
C LEU A 93 7.16 3.13 -5.78
N LEU A 94 8.37 2.83 -6.27
CA LEU A 94 9.23 3.78 -6.97
C LEU A 94 9.01 3.66 -8.47
N GLY A 95 9.26 4.73 -9.23
CA GLY A 95 9.11 4.69 -10.68
C GLY A 95 9.03 6.07 -11.30
N ARG A 96 8.82 6.11 -12.62
CA ARG A 96 8.75 7.38 -13.36
C ARG A 96 7.50 8.19 -12.95
N PRO A 97 7.53 9.53 -13.08
CA PRO A 97 6.33 10.34 -13.02
C PRO A 97 5.28 9.81 -14.00
N GLY A 98 4.04 9.69 -13.53
CA GLY A 98 2.95 9.11 -14.32
C GLY A 98 2.01 8.25 -13.48
N PRO A 99 0.89 7.83 -14.09
CA PRO A 99 -0.21 7.16 -13.37
C PRO A 99 0.09 5.71 -13.02
N LEU A 100 1.08 5.06 -13.66
CA LEU A 100 1.27 3.61 -13.53
C LEU A 100 1.39 3.13 -12.08
N ARG A 101 2.24 3.79 -11.27
CA ARG A 101 2.44 3.41 -9.85
C ARG A 101 1.14 3.47 -9.05
N ARG A 102 0.38 4.55 -9.24
CA ARG A 102 -0.93 4.74 -8.62
C ARG A 102 -1.90 3.66 -9.10
N ASN A 103 -1.97 3.43 -10.41
CA ASN A 103 -2.86 2.43 -10.97
C ASN A 103 -2.55 1.03 -10.42
N VAL A 104 -1.27 0.63 -10.33
CA VAL A 104 -0.87 -0.65 -9.74
C VAL A 104 -1.31 -0.75 -8.27
N ALA A 105 -1.13 0.32 -7.49
CA ALA A 105 -1.60 0.36 -6.10
C ALA A 105 -3.13 0.23 -6.00
N MET A 106 -3.88 1.00 -6.79
CA MET A 106 -5.34 0.96 -6.81
C MET A 106 -5.88 -0.41 -7.26
N GLN A 107 -5.28 -0.99 -8.31
CA GLN A 107 -5.63 -2.33 -8.76
C GLN A 107 -5.34 -3.40 -7.70
N PHE A 108 -4.24 -3.27 -6.95
CA PHE A 108 -3.93 -4.19 -5.86
C PHE A 108 -4.94 -4.08 -4.70
N ILE A 109 -5.34 -2.86 -4.35
CA ILE A 109 -6.34 -2.62 -3.30
C ILE A 109 -7.72 -3.12 -3.74
N GLU A 110 -8.11 -2.89 -5.00
CA GLU A 110 -9.35 -3.43 -5.58
C GLU A 110 -9.29 -4.96 -5.60
N LEU A 111 -8.17 -5.56 -5.99
CA LEU A 111 -8.00 -7.02 -6.01
C LEU A 111 -8.16 -7.63 -4.61
N THR A 112 -7.60 -6.98 -3.60
CA THR A 112 -7.65 -7.46 -2.20
C THR A 112 -8.90 -7.02 -1.45
N GLN A 113 -9.80 -6.26 -2.08
CA GLN A 113 -11.05 -5.73 -1.53
C GLN A 113 -10.85 -4.95 -0.22
N ARG A 114 -9.82 -4.11 -0.17
CA ARG A 114 -9.48 -3.33 1.03
C ARG A 114 -9.92 -1.88 0.92
N GLU A 115 -10.28 -1.28 2.05
CA GLU A 115 -10.58 0.15 2.12
C GLU A 115 -9.32 0.99 1.90
N LEU A 116 -9.47 2.11 1.20
CA LEU A 116 -8.42 3.04 0.85
C LEU A 116 -8.62 4.37 1.60
N GLU A 117 -7.52 4.92 2.10
CA GLU A 117 -7.37 6.34 2.43
C GLU A 117 -6.24 6.91 1.58
N TYR A 118 -6.51 7.99 0.85
CA TYR A 118 -5.53 8.57 -0.06
C TYR A 118 -5.04 9.93 0.45
N VAL A 119 -3.73 10.13 0.38
CA VAL A 119 -3.06 11.37 0.74
C VAL A 119 -2.09 11.77 -0.34
N SER A 120 -2.22 13.00 -0.83
CA SER A 120 -1.22 13.62 -1.69
C SER A 120 -0.39 14.61 -0.89
N LEU A 121 0.90 14.34 -0.75
CA LEU A 121 1.85 15.23 -0.12
C LEU A 121 2.35 16.27 -1.11
N SER A 122 2.37 17.50 -0.64
CA SER A 122 2.89 18.67 -1.32
C SER A 122 3.72 19.50 -0.34
N ARG A 123 4.28 20.61 -0.82
CA ARG A 123 4.98 21.56 0.05
C ARG A 123 4.05 22.31 1.00
N ASP A 124 2.76 22.35 0.69
CA ASP A 124 1.77 23.04 1.50
C ASP A 124 1.06 22.09 2.46
N THR A 125 1.38 20.79 2.42
CA THR A 125 0.80 19.80 3.32
C THR A 125 1.32 20.00 4.74
N THR A 126 0.41 20.09 5.71
CA THR A 126 0.73 20.29 7.11
C THR A 126 0.47 19.04 7.95
N GLU A 127 0.93 19.04 9.20
CA GLU A 127 0.65 17.98 10.17
C GLU A 127 -0.87 17.80 10.38
N SER A 128 -1.65 18.89 10.39
CA SER A 128 -3.10 18.87 10.56
C SER A 128 -3.85 18.26 9.37
N ASP A 129 -3.22 18.11 8.20
CA ASP A 129 -3.81 17.41 7.05
C ASP A 129 -3.65 15.88 7.15
N LEU A 130 -2.73 15.42 8.00
CA LEU A 130 -2.45 14.01 8.24
C LEU A 130 -3.08 13.48 9.52
N LYS A 131 -3.02 14.27 10.60
CA LYS A 131 -3.49 13.88 11.92
C LYS A 131 -4.93 14.28 12.14
N GLN A 132 -5.14 15.54 12.51
CA GLN A 132 -6.43 16.08 12.88
C GLN A 132 -6.54 17.51 12.42
N ARG A 133 -7.71 17.87 11.90
CA ARG A 133 -8.04 19.24 11.57
C ARG A 133 -8.92 19.81 12.68
N ARG A 134 -8.49 20.93 13.27
CA ARG A 134 -9.30 21.66 14.24
C ARG A 134 -10.23 22.62 13.51
N GLU A 135 -11.53 22.43 13.70
CA GLU A 135 -12.57 23.28 13.14
C GLU A 135 -13.39 23.90 14.27
N ILE A 136 -13.82 25.16 14.10
CA ILE A 136 -14.66 25.84 15.08
C ILE A 136 -16.10 25.71 14.60
N GLU A 137 -16.90 24.95 15.34
CA GLU A 137 -18.32 24.76 15.08
C GLU A 137 -19.12 25.29 16.26
N ALA A 138 -20.03 26.24 16.00
CA ALA A 138 -20.87 26.87 17.02
C ALA A 138 -20.09 27.38 18.26
N GLY A 139 -18.90 27.95 18.05
CA GLY A 139 -18.05 28.50 19.12
C GLY A 139 -17.24 27.47 19.90
N THR A 140 -17.29 26.19 19.53
CA THR A 140 -16.50 25.11 20.15
C THR A 140 -15.51 24.53 19.14
N ALA A 141 -14.28 24.27 19.58
CA ALA A 141 -13.29 23.60 18.75
C ALA A 141 -13.58 22.09 18.68
N LYS A 142 -13.87 21.58 17.48
CA LYS A 142 -13.97 20.14 17.19
C LYS A 142 -12.74 19.69 16.41
N TYR A 143 -12.29 18.48 16.70
CA TYR A 143 -11.17 17.85 16.02
C TYR A 143 -11.71 16.76 15.09
N HIS A 144 -11.34 16.84 13.81
CA HIS A 144 -11.73 15.88 12.79
C HIS A 144 -10.54 15.02 12.42
N ASP A 145 -10.70 13.69 12.54
CA ASP A 145 -9.69 12.71 12.18
C ASP A 145 -9.45 12.69 10.67
N GLN A 146 -8.19 12.84 10.30
CA GLN A 146 -7.77 12.87 8.91
C GLN A 146 -7.35 11.48 8.43
N SER A 147 -7.05 11.43 7.15
CA SER A 147 -6.64 10.24 6.38
C SER A 147 -5.75 9.24 7.13
N ALA A 148 -4.64 9.67 7.75
CA ALA A 148 -3.72 8.75 8.41
C ALA A 148 -4.31 8.14 9.69
N VAL A 149 -5.05 8.93 10.46
CA VAL A 149 -5.71 8.49 11.69
C VAL A 149 -6.86 7.55 11.38
N ARG A 150 -7.73 7.91 10.42
CA ARG A 150 -8.83 7.05 9.95
C ARG A 150 -8.30 5.72 9.43
N ALA A 151 -7.22 5.75 8.63
CA ALA A 151 -6.62 4.53 8.13
C ALA A 151 -6.10 3.62 9.25
N ALA A 152 -5.42 4.20 10.24
CA ALA A 152 -4.89 3.47 11.38
C ALA A 152 -5.99 2.85 12.26
N ILE A 153 -7.05 3.60 12.56
CA ILE A 153 -8.17 3.13 13.39
C ILE A 153 -8.97 2.05 12.67
N HIS A 154 -9.34 2.28 11.40
CA HIS A 154 -10.22 1.38 10.66
C HIS A 154 -9.48 0.24 9.92
N GLY A 155 -8.14 0.19 9.97
CA GLY A 155 -7.36 -0.84 9.27
C GLY A 155 -7.30 -0.70 7.75
N ARG A 156 -7.49 0.53 7.25
CA ARG A 156 -7.48 0.84 5.82
C ARG A 156 -6.05 0.83 5.28
N VAL A 157 -5.93 0.75 3.96
CA VAL A 157 -4.67 0.98 3.26
C VAL A 157 -4.49 2.48 3.08
N LEU A 158 -3.47 3.06 3.71
CA LEU A 158 -3.08 4.46 3.48
C LEU A 158 -2.16 4.54 2.27
N VAL A 159 -2.64 5.17 1.19
CA VAL A 159 -1.81 5.46 0.01
C VAL A 159 -1.26 6.88 0.15
N ILE A 160 0.06 7.00 0.22
CA ILE A 160 0.77 8.27 0.37
C ILE A 160 1.49 8.57 -0.93
N GLU A 161 1.10 9.62 -1.63
CA GLU A 161 1.74 10.05 -2.87
C GLU A 161 2.56 11.31 -2.69
N GLY A 162 3.71 11.38 -3.36
CA GLY A 162 4.53 12.60 -3.38
C GLY A 162 5.40 12.76 -2.15
N VAL A 163 5.86 11.66 -1.56
CA VAL A 163 6.79 11.67 -0.41
C VAL A 163 8.05 12.48 -0.68
N GLU A 164 8.48 12.59 -1.94
CA GLU A 164 9.62 13.43 -2.34
C GLU A 164 9.33 14.94 -2.33
N LYS A 165 8.06 15.34 -2.21
CA LYS A 165 7.60 16.74 -2.21
C LYS A 165 7.19 17.23 -0.83
N ALA A 166 7.13 16.33 0.15
CA ALA A 166 6.71 16.63 1.50
C ALA A 166 7.67 17.61 2.18
N GLU A 167 7.13 18.50 2.99
CA GLU A 167 7.93 19.35 3.87
C GLU A 167 8.62 18.53 4.98
N ARG A 168 9.70 19.09 5.51
CA ARG A 168 10.57 18.42 6.50
C ARG A 168 9.85 18.10 7.81
N ASN A 169 8.81 18.85 8.16
CA ASN A 169 8.02 18.65 9.38
C ASN A 169 6.97 17.54 9.23
N VAL A 170 6.58 17.19 8.01
CA VAL A 170 5.51 16.21 7.73
C VAL A 170 6.02 14.77 7.87
N LEU A 171 7.21 14.50 7.34
CA LEU A 171 7.78 13.14 7.33
C LEU A 171 8.04 12.55 8.74
N PRO A 172 8.54 13.32 9.72
CA PRO A 172 8.72 12.82 11.09
C PRO A 172 7.40 12.41 11.76
N VAL A 173 6.30 13.11 11.48
CA VAL A 173 4.98 12.80 12.01
C VAL A 173 4.51 11.41 11.53
N LEU A 174 4.76 11.10 10.25
CA LEU A 174 4.46 9.79 9.68
C LEU A 174 5.42 8.70 10.15
N ASN A 175 6.67 9.05 10.49
CA ASN A 175 7.69 8.08 10.87
C ASN A 175 7.28 7.24 12.09
N ASN A 176 6.72 7.85 13.13
CA ASN A 176 6.26 7.13 14.32
C ASN A 176 5.10 6.18 14.02
N LEU A 177 4.16 6.60 13.16
CA LEU A 177 3.04 5.76 12.75
C LEU A 177 3.50 4.58 11.89
N LEU A 178 4.53 4.76 11.06
CA LEU A 178 5.10 3.71 10.22
C LEU A 178 5.97 2.73 11.01
N GLU A 179 6.72 3.23 11.99
CA GLU A 179 7.64 2.46 12.81
C GLU A 179 6.91 1.69 13.91
N ASN A 180 6.20 2.41 14.78
CA ASN A 180 5.62 1.86 16.00
C ASN A 180 4.11 1.77 15.96
N ARG A 181 3.43 2.19 14.88
CA ARG A 181 1.96 2.33 14.87
C ARG A 181 1.46 3.24 16.01
N GLU A 182 2.27 4.24 16.36
CA GLU A 182 1.98 5.18 17.43
C GLU A 182 1.85 6.61 16.88
N MET A 183 0.89 7.37 17.41
CA MET A 183 0.66 8.75 17.02
C MET A 183 -0.10 9.49 18.13
N ASN A 184 0.46 10.60 18.61
CA ASN A 184 -0.21 11.51 19.54
C ASN A 184 -1.21 12.37 18.78
N LEU A 185 -2.46 12.43 19.19
CA LEU A 185 -3.50 13.26 18.58
C LEU A 185 -3.64 14.60 19.33
N GLU A 186 -4.18 15.62 18.65
CA GLU A 186 -4.32 16.97 19.23
C GLU A 186 -5.46 17.07 20.25
N ASP A 187 -6.44 16.18 20.14
CA ASP A 187 -7.53 16.02 21.12
C ASP A 187 -7.12 15.26 22.40
N GLY A 188 -5.85 14.89 22.53
CA GLY A 188 -5.30 14.18 23.68
C GLY A 188 -5.37 12.65 23.57
N ARG A 189 -5.94 12.10 22.49
CA ARG A 189 -5.89 10.66 22.24
C ARG A 189 -4.49 10.21 21.82
N LEU A 190 -4.17 8.94 22.07
CA LEU A 190 -2.92 8.31 21.67
C LEU A 190 -3.20 7.01 20.92
N LEU A 191 -2.82 6.98 19.65
CA LEU A 191 -2.81 5.74 18.88
C LEU A 191 -1.70 4.82 19.42
N ILE A 192 -2.04 3.56 19.70
CA ILE A 192 -1.08 2.52 20.10
C ILE A 192 -1.29 1.21 19.30
N PRO A 193 -0.25 0.38 19.13
CA PRO A 193 -0.38 -0.93 18.51
C PRO A 193 -1.47 -1.79 19.12
N ALA A 194 -2.15 -2.56 18.28
CA ALA A 194 -3.07 -3.63 18.66
C ALA A 194 -2.54 -4.48 19.82
N GLU A 195 -1.36 -5.08 19.66
CA GLU A 195 -0.77 -5.98 20.66
C GLU A 195 -0.59 -5.30 22.04
N ARG A 196 -0.19 -4.02 22.04
CA ARG A 196 0.01 -3.25 23.28
C ARG A 196 -1.32 -2.86 23.90
N TYR A 197 -2.29 -2.45 23.07
CA TYR A 197 -3.64 -2.11 23.52
C TYR A 197 -4.32 -3.31 24.17
N ASP A 198 -4.25 -4.48 23.53
CA ASP A 198 -4.91 -5.70 23.99
C ASP A 198 -4.34 -6.17 25.33
N LYS A 199 -3.01 -6.09 25.53
CA LYS A 199 -2.37 -6.37 26.83
C LYS A 199 -2.81 -5.42 27.94
N LEU A 200 -2.96 -4.13 27.63
CA LEU A 200 -3.43 -3.14 28.60
C LEU A 200 -4.91 -3.35 28.93
N LEU A 201 -5.71 -3.71 27.92
CA LEU A 201 -7.13 -3.98 28.06
C LEU A 201 -7.38 -5.15 29.03
N GLU A 202 -6.56 -6.21 28.95
CA GLU A 202 -6.62 -7.34 29.88
C GLU A 202 -6.26 -6.96 31.33
N GLN A 203 -5.38 -5.97 31.53
CA GLN A 203 -4.89 -5.58 32.85
C GLN A 203 -5.76 -4.54 33.56
N TYR A 204 -6.23 -3.54 32.82
CA TYR A 204 -6.83 -2.31 33.36
C TYR A 204 -8.31 -2.15 32.95
N GLY A 205 -8.76 -2.85 31.90
CA GLY A 205 -10.13 -2.78 31.42
C GLY A 205 -10.46 -1.51 30.60
N THR A 206 -11.53 -1.57 29.82
CA THR A 206 -11.84 -0.57 28.77
C THR A 206 -12.02 0.85 29.30
N GLU A 207 -12.57 1.02 30.50
CA GLU A 207 -12.86 2.33 31.09
C GLU A 207 -11.58 3.12 31.41
N GLU A 208 -10.56 2.44 31.94
CA GLU A 208 -9.27 3.06 32.26
C GLU A 208 -8.52 3.45 30.99
N LEU A 209 -8.51 2.58 29.97
CA LEU A 209 -7.91 2.90 28.67
C LEU A 209 -8.59 4.11 28.01
N THR A 210 -9.92 4.20 28.09
CA THR A 210 -10.68 5.35 27.57
C THR A 210 -10.32 6.62 28.34
N ARG A 211 -10.18 6.54 29.66
CA ARG A 211 -9.74 7.66 30.51
C ARG A 211 -8.34 8.15 30.17
N TRP A 212 -7.44 7.24 29.78
CA TRP A 212 -6.10 7.59 29.29
C TRP A 212 -6.08 8.06 27.83
N GLY A 213 -7.22 8.01 27.13
CA GLY A 213 -7.32 8.40 25.72
C GLY A 213 -6.62 7.43 24.77
N LEU A 214 -6.41 6.18 25.16
CA LEU A 214 -5.74 5.20 24.30
C LEU A 214 -6.67 4.73 23.20
N VAL A 215 -6.15 4.66 21.98
CA VAL A 215 -6.87 4.21 20.79
C VAL A 215 -6.09 3.09 20.14
N ARG A 216 -6.76 1.97 19.91
CA ARG A 216 -6.20 0.80 19.25
C ARG A 216 -5.99 1.06 17.76
N VAL A 217 -4.77 0.87 17.26
CA VAL A 217 -4.49 0.77 15.82
C VAL A 217 -4.80 -0.63 15.33
N SER A 218 -5.49 -0.73 14.20
CA SER A 218 -5.83 -2.01 13.58
C SER A 218 -4.59 -2.73 13.05
N GLU A 219 -4.52 -4.05 13.26
CA GLU A 219 -3.44 -4.90 12.71
C GLU A 219 -3.46 -4.92 11.17
N ASP A 220 -4.65 -4.76 10.59
CA ASP A 220 -4.82 -4.72 9.16
C ASP A 220 -4.28 -3.41 8.57
N PHE A 221 -4.10 -2.32 9.33
CA PHE A 221 -3.59 -1.04 8.81
C PHE A 221 -2.26 -1.22 8.05
N ARG A 222 -2.21 -0.82 6.78
CA ARG A 222 -1.02 -0.89 5.91
C ARG A 222 -0.77 0.42 5.19
N VAL A 223 0.48 0.69 4.85
CA VAL A 223 0.86 1.87 4.07
C VAL A 223 1.47 1.49 2.72
N ILE A 224 0.99 2.14 1.65
CA ILE A 224 1.58 2.09 0.32
C ILE A 224 2.04 3.50 -0.05
N ALA A 225 3.36 3.74 0.01
CA ALA A 225 3.94 4.97 -0.45
C ALA A 225 4.18 4.92 -1.97
N LEU A 226 3.98 6.05 -2.64
CA LEU A 226 4.25 6.27 -4.07
C LEU A 226 5.25 7.43 -4.16
N GLY A 227 6.44 7.16 -4.72
CA GLY A 227 7.51 8.16 -4.74
C GLY A 227 8.38 8.08 -5.97
N LEU A 228 9.06 9.20 -6.26
CA LEU A 228 9.98 9.30 -7.38
C LEU A 228 11.40 8.89 -6.97
N PRO A 229 12.18 8.25 -7.85
CA PRO A 229 13.60 8.07 -7.61
C PRO A 229 14.30 9.43 -7.68
N VAL A 230 14.80 9.92 -6.54
CA VAL A 230 15.65 11.11 -6.41
C VAL A 230 17.11 10.66 -6.35
N PRO A 231 18.07 11.30 -7.06
CA PRO A 231 18.01 12.61 -7.73
C PRO A 231 17.52 12.61 -9.18
N LYS A 232 17.10 11.47 -9.75
CA LYS A 232 16.70 11.39 -11.16
C LYS A 232 15.54 12.32 -11.51
N TYR A 233 14.63 12.57 -10.56
CA TYR A 233 13.56 13.55 -10.67
C TYR A 233 13.64 14.58 -9.55
N ARG A 234 13.00 15.74 -9.76
CA ARG A 234 12.94 16.84 -8.79
C ARG A 234 12.20 16.39 -7.52
N GLY A 235 12.85 16.54 -6.38
CA GLY A 235 12.31 16.23 -5.07
C GLY A 235 13.42 16.21 -4.01
N ALA A 236 13.02 16.08 -2.75
CA ALA A 236 13.93 15.78 -1.65
C ALA A 236 14.13 14.25 -1.58
N PRO A 237 15.37 13.77 -1.38
CA PRO A 237 15.59 12.37 -1.10
C PRO A 237 14.92 12.02 0.24
N LEU A 238 14.34 10.82 0.30
CA LEU A 238 13.73 10.35 1.53
C LEU A 238 14.81 10.09 2.59
N ASP A 239 14.55 10.53 3.83
CA ASP A 239 15.48 10.34 4.92
C ASP A 239 15.79 8.84 5.14
N PRO A 240 17.05 8.48 5.43
CA PRO A 240 17.44 7.07 5.58
C PRO A 240 16.60 6.25 6.58
N PRO A 241 16.17 6.79 7.74
CA PRO A 241 15.30 6.08 8.67
C PRO A 241 13.95 5.74 8.04
N LEU A 242 13.28 6.73 7.44
CA LEU A 242 11.97 6.56 6.82
C LEU A 242 12.03 5.61 5.61
N ARG A 243 13.08 5.74 4.79
CA ARG A 243 13.32 4.86 3.64
C ARG A 243 13.44 3.39 4.05
N SER A 244 14.07 3.11 5.19
CA SER A 244 14.30 1.75 5.67
C SER A 244 13.03 1.09 6.23
N ARG A 245 11.95 1.85 6.49
CA ARG A 245 10.66 1.31 6.95
C ARG A 245 9.86 0.64 5.84
N PHE A 246 10.13 1.00 4.59
CA PHE A 246 9.42 0.46 3.46
C PHE A 246 10.18 -0.65 2.76
N GLN A 247 9.43 -1.61 2.24
CA GLN A 247 9.91 -2.49 1.19
C GLN A 247 9.75 -1.78 -0.14
N ALA A 248 10.86 -1.46 -0.81
CA ALA A 248 10.81 -0.72 -2.06
C ALA A 248 10.71 -1.67 -3.28
N ARG A 249 9.91 -1.27 -4.26
CA ARG A 249 9.84 -1.92 -5.57
C ARG A 249 9.85 -0.86 -6.67
N ASP A 250 10.75 -1.02 -7.64
CA ASP A 250 10.75 -0.18 -8.83
C ASP A 250 9.70 -0.69 -9.84
N VAL A 251 8.80 0.20 -10.22
CA VAL A 251 7.73 0.05 -11.19
C VAL A 251 8.13 0.83 -12.43
N THR A 252 8.94 0.19 -13.27
CA THR A 252 9.33 0.74 -14.57
C THR A 252 8.32 0.33 -15.63
N ASN A 253 8.00 1.26 -16.53
CA ASN A 253 7.27 0.91 -17.76
C ASN A 253 8.10 -0.13 -18.53
N LEU A 254 7.39 -1.06 -19.16
CA LEU A 254 7.91 -1.87 -20.25
C LEU A 254 8.66 -0.97 -21.24
N SER A 255 9.94 -1.25 -21.45
CA SER A 255 10.67 -0.74 -22.60
C SER A 255 10.07 -1.40 -23.84
N TYR A 256 9.32 -0.61 -24.62
CA TYR A 256 8.66 -0.96 -25.88
C TYR A 256 7.49 -1.97 -25.76
N GLN A 257 6.27 -1.45 -25.91
CA GLN A 257 5.14 -2.15 -26.54
C GLN A 257 4.82 -1.41 -27.84
#